data_AF-A0A1E1JR94-F1
#
_entry.id   AF-A0A1E1JR94-F1
#
_cell.length_a   1.000
_cell.length_b   1.000
_cell.length_c   1.000
_cell.angle_alpha   90.00
_cell.angle_beta   90.00
_cell.angle_gamma   90.00
#
_symmetry.space_group_name_H-M   'P 1'
#
loop_
_entity.id
_entity.type
_entity.pdbx_description
1 polymer ?
#
loop_
_entity_poly.entity_id
_entity_poly.type
_entity_poly.pdbx_seq_one_letter_code
_entity_poly.pdbx_strand_id
1 'polypeptide(L)'
;MKFTIHSALFISSAFSAVINGAAINDRAVEARDPDSTSCRCIGYMHNGNFVFAIVPNDNGHGNVRSGNAQVFNKDSYKIQESQCSVSWTRSKYCKNWSTGLTVPTGPNCDGKAFTRVDCNPFS
;
A
#
# COMPACT_ATOMS: atom_id res chain seq x y z
N MET A 1 4.94 -14.21 63.67
CA MET A 1 4.18 -15.00 62.67
C MET A 1 4.61 -14.56 61.28
N LYS A 2 5.03 -15.50 60.44
CA LYS A 2 5.45 -15.30 59.04
C LYS A 2 4.18 -15.28 58.17
N PHE A 3 3.97 -14.22 57.40
CA PHE A 3 2.97 -14.23 56.32
C PHE A 3 3.65 -13.85 55.00
N THR A 4 3.90 -14.90 54.22
CA THR A 4 4.38 -14.85 52.85
C THR A 4 3.19 -14.48 51.97
N ILE A 5 3.13 -13.26 51.47
CA ILE A 5 2.11 -12.87 50.49
C ILE A 5 2.59 -13.33 49.12
N HIS A 6 1.95 -14.40 48.61
CA HIS A 6 2.10 -14.87 47.24
C HIS A 6 1.41 -13.88 46.30
N SER A 7 2.19 -13.22 45.45
CA SER A 7 1.70 -12.44 44.32
C SER A 7 1.08 -13.38 43.28
N ALA A 8 -0.23 -13.58 43.34
CA ALA A 8 -0.98 -14.15 42.23
C ALA A 8 -1.27 -13.03 41.22
N LEU A 9 -0.44 -12.95 40.17
CA LEU A 9 -0.65 -12.08 39.03
C LEU A 9 -1.84 -12.65 38.21
N PHE A 10 -3.06 -12.27 38.58
CA PHE A 10 -4.25 -12.58 37.79
C PHE A 10 -4.26 -11.69 36.54
N ILE A 11 -3.65 -12.17 35.46
CA ILE A 11 -3.91 -11.67 34.11
C ILE A 11 -5.23 -12.28 33.67
N SER A 12 -6.33 -11.59 33.93
CA SER A 12 -7.64 -11.99 33.40
C SER A 12 -8.53 -10.76 33.21
N SER A 13 -8.57 -10.26 31.96
CA SER A 13 -9.79 -9.79 31.26
C SER A 13 -9.39 -9.02 29.99
N ALA A 14 -9.03 -9.78 28.95
CA ALA A 14 -9.29 -9.33 27.59
C ALA A 14 -10.79 -9.46 27.33
N PHE A 15 -11.32 -8.54 26.50
CA PHE A 15 -12.72 -8.40 26.05
C PHE A 15 -13.70 -7.75 27.04
N SER A 16 -14.03 -6.48 26.78
CA SER A 16 -15.17 -6.17 25.89
C SER A 16 -15.43 -4.67 25.76
N ALA A 17 -16.05 -4.33 24.64
CA ALA A 17 -16.87 -3.14 24.43
C ALA A 17 -16.14 -1.82 24.12
N VAL A 18 -15.70 -1.73 22.86
CA VAL A 18 -15.77 -0.48 22.09
C VAL A 18 -17.23 -0.02 22.10
N ILE A 19 -17.56 0.93 22.96
CA ILE A 19 -18.80 1.70 22.91
C ILE A 19 -18.38 3.15 22.67
N ASN A 20 -18.84 3.70 21.55
CA ASN A 20 -18.76 5.09 21.14
C ASN A 20 -17.36 5.70 20.92
N GLY A 21 -16.85 5.49 19.71
CA GLY A 21 -16.79 6.61 18.76
C GLY A 21 -15.82 7.77 19.03
N ALA A 22 -14.86 7.64 19.93
CA ALA A 22 -13.79 8.61 20.08
C ALA A 22 -12.43 7.90 20.12
N ALA A 23 -11.73 7.92 18.99
CA ALA A 23 -10.32 7.55 18.96
C ALA A 23 -9.53 8.61 19.72
N ILE A 24 -9.06 8.24 20.91
CA ILE A 24 -8.06 8.98 21.66
C ILE A 24 -6.78 8.89 20.83
N ASN A 25 -6.19 10.05 20.50
CA ASN A 25 -5.09 10.31 19.56
C ASN A 25 -5.59 10.50 18.12
N ASP A 26 -5.31 11.67 17.53
CA ASP A 26 -5.70 12.20 16.21
C ASP A 26 -5.34 11.34 14.97
N ARG A 27 -5.20 10.03 15.10
CA ARG A 27 -5.40 9.10 13.99
C ARG A 27 -6.89 8.86 13.88
N ALA A 28 -7.57 9.73 13.13
CA ALA A 28 -8.82 9.36 12.51
C ALA A 28 -8.63 7.94 11.96
N VAL A 29 -9.42 6.99 12.45
CA VAL A 29 -9.53 5.66 11.86
C VAL A 29 -10.17 5.90 10.50
N GLU A 30 -9.35 6.29 9.52
CA GLU A 30 -9.78 6.45 8.15
C GLU A 30 -10.28 5.08 7.73
N ALA A 31 -11.59 4.99 7.54
CA ALA A 31 -12.31 3.75 7.30
C ALA A 31 -11.59 2.94 6.22
N ARG A 32 -11.22 1.69 6.56
CA ARG A 32 -10.84 0.66 5.58
C ARG A 32 -11.88 0.69 4.48
N ASP A 33 -11.43 0.85 3.23
CA ASP A 33 -12.23 0.43 2.09
C ASP A 33 -12.70 -0.99 2.44
N PRO A 34 -14.00 -1.21 2.69
CA PRO A 34 -14.47 -2.45 3.26
C PRO A 34 -14.19 -3.65 2.34
N ASP A 35 -13.90 -3.38 1.07
CA ASP A 35 -13.95 -4.38 0.00
C ASP A 35 -12.58 -4.85 -0.52
N SER A 36 -11.44 -4.29 -0.08
CA SER A 36 -10.12 -4.76 -0.53
C SER A 36 -8.91 -4.34 0.31
N THR A 37 -8.04 -5.30 0.62
CA THR A 37 -6.79 -5.13 1.37
C THR A 37 -5.62 -4.62 0.51
N SER A 38 -5.75 -4.63 -0.83
CA SER A 38 -4.66 -4.29 -1.74
C SER A 38 -5.15 -3.64 -3.03
N CYS A 39 -4.31 -2.82 -3.63
CA CYS A 39 -4.54 -2.19 -4.92
C CYS A 39 -3.63 -2.84 -5.96
N ARG A 40 -4.22 -3.24 -7.08
CA ARG A 40 -3.49 -3.56 -8.30
C ARG A 40 -3.28 -2.27 -9.08
N CYS A 41 -2.04 -1.87 -9.27
CA CYS A 41 -1.67 -0.63 -9.96
C CYS A 41 -0.81 -0.91 -11.19
N ILE A 42 -1.13 -0.18 -12.27
CA ILE A 42 -0.42 -0.19 -13.54
C ILE A 42 0.07 1.23 -13.82
N GLY A 43 1.36 1.39 -14.08
CA GLY A 43 1.99 2.66 -14.44
C GLY A 43 2.46 2.62 -15.88
N TYR A 44 1.93 3.49 -16.72
CA TYR A 44 2.23 3.54 -18.15
C TYR A 44 3.41 4.47 -18.44
N MET A 45 4.47 3.94 -19.04
CA MET A 45 5.68 4.69 -19.38
C MET A 45 5.58 5.30 -20.78
N HIS A 46 6.36 6.35 -21.04
CA HIS A 46 6.41 7.04 -22.34
C HIS A 46 7.04 6.18 -23.44
N ASN A 47 7.85 5.19 -23.10
CA ASN A 47 8.43 4.25 -24.06
C ASN A 47 7.46 3.15 -24.52
N GLY A 48 6.19 3.19 -24.06
CA GLY A 48 5.16 2.20 -24.40
C GLY A 48 5.16 0.96 -23.51
N ASN A 49 6.13 0.80 -22.61
CA ASN A 49 6.11 -0.24 -21.58
C ASN A 49 5.18 0.18 -20.44
N PHE A 50 4.85 -0.78 -19.57
CA PHE A 50 4.17 -0.49 -18.32
C PHE A 50 4.73 -1.32 -17.17
N VAL A 51 4.58 -0.80 -15.95
CA VAL A 51 4.91 -1.54 -14.74
C VAL A 51 3.63 -2.03 -14.08
N PHE A 52 3.74 -3.15 -13.38
CA PHE A 52 2.67 -3.73 -12.58
C PHE A 52 3.13 -3.90 -11.13
N ALA A 53 2.31 -3.45 -10.18
CA ALA A 53 2.56 -3.64 -8.75
C ALA A 53 1.25 -3.92 -8.00
N ILE A 54 1.34 -4.81 -7.00
CA ILE A 54 0.31 -4.96 -5.97
C ILE A 54 0.81 -4.21 -4.75
N VAL A 55 0.01 -3.26 -4.28
CA VAL A 55 0.36 -2.34 -3.21
C VAL A 55 -0.70 -2.45 -2.12
N PRO A 56 -0.36 -2.45 -0.82
CA PRO A 56 -1.38 -2.47 0.23
C PRO A 56 -2.37 -1.31 0.08
N ASN A 57 -3.64 -1.55 0.38
CA ASN A 57 -4.66 -0.50 0.44
C ASN A 57 -4.80 -0.05 1.90
N ASP A 58 -3.85 0.76 2.36
CA ASP A 58 -4.00 1.48 3.61
C ASP A 58 -4.73 2.76 3.23
N ASN A 59 -5.88 3.07 3.85
CA ASN A 59 -6.79 4.17 3.42
C ASN A 59 -6.21 5.58 3.49
N GLY A 60 -4.92 5.70 3.74
CA GLY A 60 -4.22 6.96 3.80
C GLY A 60 -3.90 7.51 2.42
N HIS A 61 -3.68 8.82 2.42
CA HIS A 61 -3.02 9.53 1.35
C HIS A 61 -1.50 9.43 1.48
N GLY A 62 -0.78 9.61 0.38
CA GLY A 62 0.67 9.82 0.41
C GLY A 62 1.49 8.87 -0.46
N ASN A 63 2.80 8.91 -0.30
CA ASN A 63 3.72 8.25 -1.22
C ASN A 63 4.04 6.81 -0.79
N VAL A 64 3.91 5.85 -1.71
CA VAL A 64 4.27 4.45 -1.51
C VAL A 64 5.26 3.97 -2.56
N ARG A 65 6.18 3.10 -2.15
CA ARG A 65 7.26 2.59 -2.99
C ARG A 65 7.05 1.11 -3.29
N SER A 66 7.35 0.72 -4.53
CA SER A 66 7.41 -0.68 -4.96
C SER A 66 8.76 -0.91 -5.62
N GLY A 67 9.66 -1.61 -4.93
CA GLY A 67 11.05 -1.77 -5.38
C GLY A 67 11.24 -2.73 -6.55
N ASN A 68 10.31 -3.68 -6.73
CA ASN A 68 10.42 -4.78 -7.70
C ASN A 68 9.20 -4.85 -8.62
N ALA A 69 8.72 -3.71 -9.12
CA ALA A 69 7.55 -3.69 -10.01
C ALA A 69 7.91 -4.34 -11.35
N GLN A 70 7.12 -5.32 -11.77
CA GLN A 70 7.41 -6.08 -12.97
C GLN A 70 7.13 -5.23 -14.22
N VAL A 71 8.07 -5.23 -15.18
CA VAL A 71 7.92 -4.51 -16.45
C VAL A 71 7.33 -5.41 -17.53
N PHE A 72 6.39 -4.84 -18.30
CA PHE A 72 5.76 -5.44 -19.45
C PHE A 72 5.89 -4.51 -20.65
N ASN A 73 6.00 -5.08 -21.84
CA ASN A 73 5.97 -4.30 -23.07
C ASN A 73 4.54 -3.92 -23.46
N LYS A 74 4.39 -3.08 -24.50
CA LYS A 74 3.09 -2.64 -25.04
C LYS A 74 2.14 -3.78 -25.42
N ASP A 75 2.69 -4.95 -25.77
CA ASP A 75 1.95 -6.14 -26.19
C ASP A 75 1.60 -7.05 -24.99
N SER A 76 1.78 -6.55 -23.76
CA SER A 76 1.53 -7.24 -22.49
C SER A 76 2.41 -8.46 -22.21
N TYR A 77 3.55 -8.60 -22.89
CA TYR A 77 4.55 -9.59 -22.53
C TYR A 77 5.44 -9.08 -21.41
N LYS A 78 5.61 -9.92 -20.38
CA LYS A 78 6.59 -9.68 -19.31
C LYS A 78 7.98 -9.60 -19.91
N ILE A 79 8.69 -8.50 -19.67
CA ILE A 79 10.09 -8.38 -20.02
C ILE A 79 10.88 -9.13 -18.94
N GLN A 80 11.52 -10.23 -19.32
CA GLN A 80 12.27 -11.07 -18.39
C GLN A 80 13.41 -10.27 -17.74
N GLU A 81 13.64 -10.54 -16.45
CA GLU A 81 14.70 -9.92 -15.64
C GLU A 81 14.62 -8.37 -15.53
N SER A 82 13.50 -7.78 -15.97
CA SER A 82 13.28 -6.35 -15.92
C SER A 82 12.32 -6.00 -14.78
N GLN A 83 12.83 -5.23 -13.83
CA GLN A 83 12.08 -4.72 -12.68
C GLN A 83 12.35 -3.23 -12.52
N CYS A 84 11.31 -2.47 -12.20
CA CYS A 84 11.43 -1.07 -11.85
C CYS A 84 11.26 -0.87 -10.33
N SER A 85 12.12 -0.06 -9.75
CA SER A 85 11.81 0.63 -8.50
C SER A 85 10.94 1.83 -8.84
N VAL A 86 9.73 1.86 -8.28
CA VAL A 86 8.72 2.89 -8.59
C VAL A 86 8.14 3.46 -7.31
N SER A 87 7.56 4.64 -7.44
CA SER A 87 6.75 5.22 -6.39
C SER A 87 5.41 5.69 -6.93
N TRP A 88 4.41 5.67 -6.06
CA TRP A 88 3.03 6.02 -6.33
C TRP A 88 2.60 7.05 -5.30
N THR A 89 1.92 8.11 -5.74
CA THR A 89 1.19 8.98 -4.83
C THR A 89 -0.22 8.43 -4.72
N ARG A 90 -0.53 7.84 -3.57
CA ARG A 90 -1.87 7.39 -3.22
C ARG A 90 -2.79 8.58 -3.05
N SER A 91 -3.94 8.48 -3.68
CA SER A 91 -5.12 9.26 -3.31
C SER A 91 -6.03 8.39 -2.44
N LYS A 92 -7.33 8.70 -2.40
CA LYS A 92 -8.30 7.94 -1.59
C LYS A 92 -8.58 6.57 -2.24
N TYR A 93 -8.44 5.49 -1.47
CA TYR A 93 -8.63 4.10 -1.91
C TYR A 93 -7.74 3.74 -3.10
N CYS A 94 -8.05 2.68 -3.85
CA CYS A 94 -7.30 2.29 -5.05
C CYS A 94 -7.61 3.16 -6.29
N LYS A 95 -7.99 4.44 -6.15
CA LYS A 95 -8.43 5.29 -7.27
C LYS A 95 -7.65 6.58 -7.33
N ASN A 96 -7.49 7.12 -8.54
CA ASN A 96 -6.84 8.42 -8.79
C ASN A 96 -5.42 8.51 -8.24
N TRP A 97 -4.67 7.40 -8.26
CA TRP A 97 -3.25 7.43 -7.90
C TRP A 97 -2.46 8.06 -9.05
N SER A 98 -1.29 8.59 -8.72
CA SER A 98 -0.38 9.17 -9.70
C SER A 98 1.04 8.70 -9.48
N THR A 99 1.97 9.15 -10.33
CA THR A 99 3.41 9.02 -10.07
C THR A 99 3.74 9.55 -8.67
N GLY A 100 4.56 8.80 -7.95
CA GLY A 100 5.09 9.20 -6.65
C GLY A 100 6.24 10.21 -6.74
N LEU A 101 6.89 10.43 -5.60
CA LEU A 101 7.99 11.38 -5.44
C LEU A 101 9.24 11.04 -6.26
N THR A 102 9.40 9.78 -6.65
CA THR A 102 10.52 9.30 -7.46
C THR A 102 10.02 8.66 -8.74
N VAL A 103 10.65 9.03 -9.86
CA VAL A 103 10.41 8.42 -11.16
C VAL A 103 10.84 6.94 -11.18
N PRO A 104 10.29 6.11 -12.09
CA PRO A 104 10.67 4.72 -12.27
C PRO A 104 12.15 4.57 -12.62
N THR A 105 12.86 3.69 -11.93
CA THR A 105 14.27 3.39 -12.21
C THR A 105 14.51 1.90 -12.33
N GLY A 106 15.45 1.50 -13.19
CA GLY A 106 15.79 0.11 -13.47
C GLY A 106 15.83 -0.22 -14.96
N PRO A 107 16.15 -1.47 -15.33
CA PRO A 107 16.17 -1.90 -16.72
C PRO A 107 14.80 -1.76 -17.39
N ASN A 108 14.77 -1.17 -18.59
CA ASN A 108 13.56 -0.89 -19.40
C ASN A 108 12.54 0.09 -18.79
N CYS A 109 12.88 0.72 -17.67
CA CYS A 109 12.17 1.88 -17.12
C CYS A 109 12.64 3.14 -17.83
N ASP A 110 11.75 4.10 -18.09
CA ASP A 110 12.07 5.29 -18.90
C ASP A 110 12.55 6.51 -18.10
N GLY A 111 12.61 6.41 -16.75
CA GLY A 111 13.09 7.49 -15.89
C GLY A 111 12.16 8.70 -15.84
N LYS A 112 10.90 8.57 -16.26
CA LYS A 112 9.94 9.68 -16.35
C LYS A 112 8.71 9.43 -15.48
N ALA A 113 8.00 10.49 -15.13
CA ALA A 113 6.69 10.31 -14.52
C ALA A 113 5.79 9.49 -15.45
N PHE A 114 4.95 8.62 -14.88
CA PHE A 114 4.00 7.86 -15.67
C PHE A 114 3.07 8.78 -16.43
N THR A 115 2.80 8.43 -17.69
CA THR A 115 1.79 9.09 -18.51
C THR A 115 0.38 8.91 -17.94
N ARG A 116 0.13 7.74 -17.35
CA ARG A 116 -1.12 7.36 -16.69
C ARG A 116 -0.83 6.34 -15.59
N VAL A 117 -1.63 6.37 -14.54
CA VAL A 117 -1.64 5.35 -13.49
C VAL A 117 -3.07 4.85 -13.34
N ASP A 118 -3.26 3.55 -13.56
CA ASP A 118 -4.54 2.89 -13.37
C ASP A 118 -4.43 1.96 -12.15
N CYS A 119 -5.20 2.26 -11.11
CA CYS A 119 -5.28 1.43 -9.92
C CYS A 119 -6.71 0.93 -9.74
N ASN A 120 -6.86 -0.30 -9.28
CA ASN A 120 -8.14 -0.91 -8.93
C ASN A 120 -7.98 -1.79 -7.68
N PRO A 121 -9.06 -2.00 -6.89
CA PRO A 121 -9.08 -2.97 -5.80
C PRO A 121 -8.64 -4.37 -6.27
N PHE A 122 -7.90 -5.09 -5.43
CA PHE A 122 -7.44 -6.45 -5.67
C PHE A 122 -7.80 -7.33 -4.46
N SER A 123 -8.65 -8.32 -4.70
CA SER A 123 -9.16 -9.29 -3.71
C SER A 123 -8.36 -10.58 -3.74
#